data_AF-A0A0R1NUE2-F1
#
_entry.id   AF-A0A0R1NUE2-F1
#
_cell.length_a   1.000
_cell.length_b   1.000
_cell.length_c   1.000
_cell.angle_alpha   90.00
_cell.angle_beta   90.00
_cell.angle_gamma   90.00
#
_symmetry.space_group_name_H-M   'P 1'
#
loop_
_entity.id
_entity.type
_entity.pdbx_description
1 polymer ?
#
loop_
_entity_poly.entity_id
_entity_poly.type
_entity_poly.pdbx_seq_one_letter_code
_entity_poly.pdbx_strand_id
1 'polypeptide(L)'
;MKRMADKNNSAIKSKQNQSTNDTKKHQQVLTMIALMTSKLLGENTYAKSSIYAERLARGGKEFLDRPIQQSMSLAAFKLSKEVQLGYLAAVNDLRSVSLDQVYYLSLWAMGSDNDQIINRGAGNSFSEYLAQSKDSRKFKRGYQTAVIQFIRAIAGENGVLAKLSAAFQALSFDDATQLANDWFNHLNSYMKGASPFRKITDGVKDPADQRIVQGLFDELNNGFLMVHPIGDDASPLLGNYVYTGDDFSDQHDLPAMMIQSLGDLSLSETVNLFVNGKFSEALDLLCSLGIYEFGYRGLSQDNADLVGMPATTSVDLETVIKATTANLPAILSDLNTPATFADLAASLSVIDLSNAGTARNAKKQNFQRNLSVVMDNDKKRLIDDRGQTALINYGPLETFHGLIDVTCLLPVLVRYTLIRNQLLAQIKSGDYAASRNVALPDFAGTLSLTDYAEQLARYQIDQLMAIVKRGKNDYDGLNQAGSISAFNHLMRVVPKMRTINPNYAGMSKQTKKLYYWLYQSSFASDIAPEDRVKL
;
A
#
# COMPACT_ATOMS: atom_id res chain seq x y z
N MET A 1 56.25 38.58 18.90
CA MET A 1 54.93 38.21 18.34
C MET A 1 54.43 36.84 18.84
N LYS A 2 54.39 36.58 20.16
CA LYS A 2 53.81 35.33 20.72
C LYS A 2 52.85 35.54 21.91
N ARG A 3 52.54 36.79 22.26
CA ARG A 3 51.61 37.14 23.37
C ARG A 3 50.25 37.72 22.93
N MET A 4 50.00 37.85 21.62
CA MET A 4 48.71 38.32 21.08
C MET A 4 47.78 37.19 20.60
N ALA A 5 48.29 35.97 20.40
CA ALA A 5 47.47 34.83 19.97
C ALA A 5 46.67 34.19 21.13
N ASP A 6 47.17 34.25 22.37
CA ASP A 6 46.53 33.57 23.50
C ASP A 6 45.37 34.34 24.14
N LYS A 7 45.25 35.66 23.90
CA LYS A 7 44.12 36.46 24.43
C LYS A 7 42.83 36.32 23.60
N ASN A 8 42.92 36.00 22.32
CA ASN A 8 41.72 35.79 21.49
C ASN A 8 41.09 34.40 21.71
N ASN A 9 41.88 33.38 22.03
CA ASN A 9 41.35 32.03 22.26
C ASN A 9 40.62 31.87 23.62
N SER A 10 40.94 32.68 24.63
CA SER A 10 40.25 32.63 25.93
C SER A 10 38.89 33.35 25.90
N ALA A 11 38.78 34.45 25.16
CA ALA A 11 37.52 35.20 25.00
C ALA A 11 36.49 34.48 24.11
N ILE A 12 36.93 33.68 23.15
CA ILE A 12 36.05 32.87 22.29
C ILE A 12 35.55 31.63 23.07
N LYS A 13 36.41 30.99 23.88
CA LYS A 13 36.00 29.88 24.75
C LYS A 13 35.05 30.31 25.88
N SER A 14 35.18 31.52 26.43
CA SER A 14 34.25 32.01 27.46
C SER A 14 32.86 32.34 26.90
N LYS A 15 32.76 32.89 25.69
CA LYS A 15 31.47 33.14 25.02
C LYS A 15 30.77 31.86 24.57
N GLN A 16 31.51 30.84 24.10
CA GLN A 16 30.93 29.52 23.78
C GLN A 16 30.44 28.77 25.03
N ASN A 17 31.16 28.87 26.16
CA ASN A 17 30.74 28.24 27.42
C ASN A 17 29.56 28.96 28.11
N GLN A 18 29.41 30.28 27.93
CA GLN A 18 28.20 30.99 28.41
C GLN A 18 26.97 30.67 27.56
N SER A 19 27.10 30.65 26.23
CA SER A 19 25.98 30.30 25.33
C SER A 19 25.47 28.87 25.56
N THR A 20 26.37 27.90 25.82
CA THR A 20 26.01 26.51 26.11
C THR A 20 25.44 26.30 27.51
N ASN A 21 25.84 27.10 28.50
CA ASN A 21 25.22 27.07 29.83
C ASN A 21 23.83 27.73 29.83
N ASP A 22 23.61 28.78 29.04
CA ASP A 22 22.28 29.40 28.92
C ASP A 22 21.31 28.53 28.12
N THR A 23 21.76 27.80 27.09
CA THR A 23 20.93 26.78 26.42
C THR A 23 20.59 25.60 27.33
N LYS A 24 21.54 25.14 28.16
CA LYS A 24 21.26 24.10 29.17
C LYS A 24 20.29 24.56 30.25
N LYS A 25 20.38 25.80 30.70
CA LYS A 25 19.41 26.39 31.64
C LYS A 25 18.04 26.56 31.00
N HIS A 26 17.96 27.01 29.75
CA HIS A 26 16.70 27.10 29.01
C HIS A 26 16.06 25.73 28.79
N GLN A 27 16.85 24.71 28.43
CA GLN A 27 16.37 23.34 28.34
C GLN A 27 15.89 22.82 29.69
N GLN A 28 16.63 23.05 30.79
CA GLN A 28 16.19 22.63 32.12
C GLN A 28 14.89 23.31 32.55
N VAL A 29 14.70 24.59 32.24
CA VAL A 29 13.44 25.32 32.51
C VAL A 29 12.30 24.79 31.65
N LEU A 30 12.52 24.51 30.36
CA LEU A 30 11.51 23.90 29.49
C LEU A 30 11.14 22.48 29.93
N THR A 31 12.12 21.68 30.36
CA THR A 31 11.86 20.34 30.91
C THR A 31 11.12 20.42 32.24
N MET A 32 11.42 21.41 33.08
CA MET A 32 10.71 21.63 34.34
C MET A 32 9.28 22.13 34.11
N ILE A 33 9.08 23.02 33.14
CA ILE A 33 7.74 23.47 32.70
C ILE A 33 6.96 22.29 32.13
N ALA A 34 7.57 21.45 31.28
CA ALA A 34 6.97 20.24 30.71
C ALA A 34 6.61 19.20 31.79
N LEU A 35 7.47 19.01 32.81
CA LEU A 35 7.19 18.15 33.97
C LEU A 35 6.08 18.71 34.86
N MET A 36 6.03 20.04 35.05
CA MET A 36 4.94 20.68 35.79
C MET A 36 3.63 20.66 35.01
N THR A 37 3.64 20.84 33.68
CA THR A 37 2.44 20.71 32.84
C THR A 37 1.97 19.25 32.77
N SER A 38 2.90 18.28 32.71
CA SER A 38 2.60 16.84 32.81
C SER A 38 1.91 16.49 34.13
N LYS A 39 2.40 17.04 35.25
CA LYS A 39 1.78 16.86 36.57
C LYS A 39 0.44 17.59 36.74
N LEU A 40 0.27 18.76 36.11
CA LEU A 40 -0.98 19.54 36.16
C LEU A 40 -2.07 19.02 35.22
N LEU A 41 -1.71 18.35 34.12
CA LEU A 41 -2.65 17.91 33.06
C LEU A 41 -2.93 16.39 33.06
N GLY A 42 -2.37 15.64 34.00
CA GLY A 42 -2.70 14.23 34.23
C GLY A 42 -1.99 13.27 33.27
N GLU A 43 -0.89 12.70 33.75
CA GLU A 43 -0.03 11.70 33.07
C GLU A 43 -0.76 10.46 32.52
N ASN A 44 -2.00 10.18 32.95
CA ASN A 44 -2.78 9.05 32.46
C ASN A 44 -3.39 9.26 31.06
N THR A 45 -3.51 10.50 30.59
CA THR A 45 -4.05 10.81 29.25
C THR A 45 -2.94 10.78 28.19
N TYR A 46 -1.74 11.24 28.56
CA TYR A 46 -0.58 11.30 27.66
C TYR A 46 -0.01 9.91 27.35
N ALA A 47 0.10 9.03 28.35
CA ALA A 47 0.58 7.66 28.16
C ALA A 47 -0.38 6.80 27.32
N LYS A 48 -1.68 7.09 27.32
CA LYS A 48 -2.64 6.40 26.44
C LYS A 48 -2.51 6.84 24.98
N SER A 49 -2.24 8.12 24.74
CA SER A 49 -2.06 8.65 23.37
C SER A 49 -0.79 8.12 22.69
N SER A 50 0.31 7.96 23.45
CA SER A 50 1.57 7.43 22.93
C SER A 50 1.51 5.92 22.66
N ILE A 51 0.82 5.14 23.49
CA ILE A 51 0.57 3.71 23.25
C ILE A 51 -0.38 3.51 22.05
N TYR A 52 -1.31 4.44 21.80
CA TYR A 52 -2.22 4.38 20.65
C TYR A 52 -1.56 4.80 19.33
N ALA A 53 -0.69 5.82 19.37
CA ALA A 53 0.17 6.17 18.24
C ALA A 53 1.14 5.01 17.89
N GLU A 54 1.64 4.30 18.91
CA GLU A 54 2.42 3.06 18.71
C GLU A 54 1.61 1.89 18.14
N ARG A 55 0.27 1.88 18.30
CA ARG A 55 -0.62 0.88 17.66
C ARG A 55 -0.99 1.25 16.22
N LEU A 56 -1.11 2.54 15.91
CA LEU A 56 -1.31 3.04 14.55
C LEU A 56 -0.06 2.86 13.68
N ALA A 57 1.13 2.94 14.28
CA ALA A 57 2.41 2.74 13.59
C ALA A 57 2.79 1.27 13.36
N ARG A 58 2.09 0.30 13.96
CA ARG A 58 2.35 -1.14 13.81
C ARG A 58 1.19 -1.76 13.04
N GLY A 59 1.35 -1.82 11.72
CA GLY A 59 0.38 -2.34 10.77
C GLY A 59 -0.20 -3.71 11.12
N GLY A 60 -1.39 -3.97 10.58
CA GLY A 60 -2.06 -5.27 10.65
C GLY A 60 -2.92 -5.44 11.90
N LYS A 61 -4.05 -4.74 11.98
CA LYS A 61 -5.20 -5.22 12.75
C LYS A 61 -6.41 -5.26 11.84
N GLU A 62 -7.26 -6.26 12.04
CA GLU A 62 -8.60 -6.29 11.45
C GLU A 62 -9.27 -4.95 11.74
N PHE A 63 -9.54 -4.19 10.68
CA PHE A 63 -9.99 -2.80 10.81
C PHE A 63 -11.36 -2.68 11.49
N LEU A 64 -12.05 -3.81 11.67
CA LEU A 64 -13.24 -3.99 12.47
C LEU A 64 -12.98 -4.99 13.62
N ASP A 65 -12.13 -4.63 14.59
CA ASP A 65 -11.93 -5.39 15.85
C ASP A 65 -13.28 -5.61 16.63
N ARG A 66 -14.35 -4.89 16.24
CA ARG A 66 -15.71 -4.98 16.80
C ARG A 66 -16.76 -4.80 15.68
N PRO A 67 -17.95 -5.40 15.82
CA PRO A 67 -19.03 -5.17 14.86
C PRO A 67 -19.48 -3.70 14.86
N ILE A 68 -19.87 -3.20 13.69
CA ILE A 68 -20.47 -1.86 13.55
C ILE A 68 -21.77 -1.81 14.37
N GLN A 69 -21.91 -0.79 15.22
CA GLN A 69 -23.07 -0.64 16.10
C GLN A 69 -24.39 -0.58 15.31
N GLN A 70 -25.48 -0.99 15.97
CA GLN A 70 -26.82 -0.81 15.42
C GLN A 70 -27.17 0.67 15.35
N SER A 71 -27.60 1.11 14.16
CA SER A 71 -28.17 2.44 13.98
C SER A 71 -29.45 2.59 14.82
N MET A 72 -29.77 3.82 15.18
CA MET A 72 -31.03 4.14 15.81
C MET A 72 -32.20 3.80 14.88
N SER A 73 -33.32 3.33 15.44
CA SER A 73 -34.54 3.13 14.66
C SER A 73 -35.19 4.47 14.28
N LEU A 74 -35.93 4.50 13.17
CA LEU A 74 -36.66 5.68 12.74
C LEU A 74 -37.62 6.21 13.83
N ALA A 75 -38.24 5.31 14.59
CA ALA A 75 -39.10 5.69 15.71
C ALA A 75 -38.32 6.46 16.78
N ALA A 76 -37.14 5.99 17.17
CA ALA A 76 -36.30 6.68 18.15
C ALA A 76 -35.71 8.00 17.60
N PHE A 77 -35.46 8.07 16.29
CA PHE A 77 -35.04 9.30 15.61
C PHE A 77 -36.12 10.40 15.69
N LYS A 78 -37.39 10.03 15.50
CA LYS A 78 -38.52 10.98 15.54
C LYS A 78 -38.81 11.54 16.94
N LEU A 79 -38.30 10.94 18.01
CA LEU A 79 -38.59 11.34 19.39
C LEU A 79 -37.87 12.61 19.87
N SER A 80 -36.80 13.06 19.20
CA SER A 80 -36.01 14.22 19.67
C SER A 80 -35.53 15.08 18.52
N LYS A 81 -35.79 16.39 18.63
CA LYS A 81 -35.30 17.41 17.70
C LYS A 81 -33.78 17.50 17.71
N GLU A 82 -33.15 17.32 18.86
CA GLU A 82 -31.68 17.34 18.99
C GLU A 82 -31.04 16.15 18.24
N VAL A 83 -31.68 14.97 18.27
CA VAL A 83 -31.24 13.81 17.48
C VAL A 83 -31.37 14.11 15.98
N GLN A 84 -32.51 14.67 15.55
CA GLN A 84 -32.73 15.04 14.15
C GLN A 84 -31.70 16.07 13.67
N LEU A 85 -31.42 17.09 14.49
CA LEU A 85 -30.45 18.13 14.16
C LEU A 85 -29.02 17.55 14.06
N GLY A 86 -28.65 16.67 14.98
CA GLY A 86 -27.36 15.98 14.94
C GLY A 86 -27.19 15.11 13.69
N TYR A 87 -28.25 14.42 13.28
CA TYR A 87 -28.24 13.62 12.06
C TYR A 87 -28.02 14.46 10.81
N LEU A 88 -28.78 15.55 10.64
CA LEU A 88 -28.63 16.41 9.45
C LEU A 88 -27.28 17.13 9.41
N ALA A 89 -26.77 17.58 10.58
CA ALA A 89 -25.43 18.13 10.66
C ALA A 89 -24.37 17.11 10.20
N ALA A 90 -24.54 15.82 10.55
CA ALA A 90 -23.67 14.76 10.06
C ALA A 90 -23.80 14.55 8.56
N VAL A 91 -25.02 14.49 8.01
CA VAL A 91 -25.22 14.33 6.57
C VAL A 91 -24.51 15.44 5.80
N ASN A 92 -24.61 16.70 6.26
CA ASN A 92 -23.90 17.82 5.65
C ASN A 92 -22.38 17.66 5.70
N ASP A 93 -21.82 17.31 6.86
CA ASP A 93 -20.37 17.12 7.00
C ASP A 93 -19.87 15.95 6.13
N LEU A 94 -20.62 14.85 6.08
CA LEU A 94 -20.29 13.65 5.32
C LEU A 94 -20.20 13.89 3.80
N ARG A 95 -20.89 14.91 3.25
CA ARG A 95 -20.76 15.29 1.81
C ARG A 95 -19.33 15.66 1.41
N SER A 96 -18.53 16.09 2.37
CA SER A 96 -17.15 16.56 2.12
C SER A 96 -16.08 15.60 2.64
N VAL A 97 -16.48 14.44 3.18
CA VAL A 97 -15.60 13.50 3.89
C VAL A 97 -14.37 13.10 3.07
N SER A 98 -13.20 13.13 3.66
CA SER A 98 -11.94 12.67 3.04
C SER A 98 -11.61 11.23 3.43
N LEU A 99 -10.73 10.57 2.66
CA LEU A 99 -10.34 9.17 2.88
C LEU A 99 -9.70 8.96 4.26
N ASP A 100 -8.94 9.92 4.76
CA ASP A 100 -8.33 9.86 6.10
C ASP A 100 -9.36 9.96 7.24
N GLN A 101 -10.55 10.53 6.99
CA GLN A 101 -11.63 10.58 7.98
C GLN A 101 -12.38 9.24 8.10
N VAL A 102 -12.35 8.40 7.06
CA VAL A 102 -13.08 7.11 7.05
C VAL A 102 -12.64 6.21 8.18
N TYR A 103 -11.34 6.18 8.51
CA TYR A 103 -10.83 5.41 9.65
C TYR A 103 -11.46 5.86 10.98
N TYR A 104 -11.49 7.16 11.25
CA TYR A 104 -12.06 7.70 12.49
C TYR A 104 -13.59 7.52 12.54
N LEU A 105 -14.27 7.72 11.42
CA LEU A 105 -15.69 7.44 11.30
C LEU A 105 -16.00 5.95 11.55
N SER A 106 -15.15 5.04 11.08
CA SER A 106 -15.27 3.60 11.34
C SER A 106 -15.11 3.28 12.82
N LEU A 107 -14.10 3.85 13.49
CA LEU A 107 -13.92 3.71 14.94
C LEU A 107 -15.14 4.22 15.73
N TRP A 108 -15.70 5.36 15.29
CA TRP A 108 -16.89 5.93 15.92
C TRP A 108 -18.14 5.09 15.69
N ALA A 109 -18.31 4.53 14.48
CA ALA A 109 -19.39 3.62 14.15
C ALA A 109 -19.31 2.29 14.95
N MET A 110 -18.11 1.88 15.36
CA MET A 110 -17.89 0.74 16.27
C MET A 110 -18.07 1.09 17.76
N GLY A 111 -18.38 2.34 18.09
CA GLY A 111 -18.66 2.78 19.46
C GLY A 111 -17.47 3.35 20.22
N SER A 112 -16.38 3.72 19.53
CA SER A 112 -15.29 4.47 20.15
C SER A 112 -15.61 5.96 20.11
N ASP A 113 -15.89 6.57 21.27
CA ASP A 113 -16.48 7.91 21.40
C ASP A 113 -15.55 8.94 22.08
N ASN A 114 -14.24 8.71 22.03
CA ASN A 114 -13.28 9.66 22.59
C ASN A 114 -13.21 10.96 21.76
N ASP A 115 -12.82 12.06 22.42
CA ASP A 115 -12.81 13.39 21.78
C ASP A 115 -11.88 13.44 20.57
N GLN A 116 -10.79 12.65 20.54
CA GLN A 116 -9.89 12.61 19.40
C GLN A 116 -10.56 12.02 18.14
N ILE A 117 -11.31 10.92 18.29
CA ILE A 117 -12.03 10.25 17.20
C ILE A 117 -13.12 11.17 16.68
N ILE A 118 -13.90 11.78 17.59
CA ILE A 118 -14.96 12.73 17.22
C ILE A 118 -14.35 13.93 16.50
N ASN A 119 -13.30 14.55 17.02
CA ASN A 119 -12.68 15.73 16.40
C ASN A 119 -12.03 15.45 15.04
N ARG A 120 -11.64 14.20 14.77
CA ARG A 120 -11.05 13.80 13.48
C ARG A 120 -12.10 13.31 12.48
N GLY A 121 -13.17 12.69 12.94
CA GLY A 121 -14.26 12.19 12.09
C GLY A 121 -15.35 13.22 11.81
N ALA A 122 -15.60 14.15 12.72
CA ALA A 122 -16.64 15.16 12.58
C ALA A 122 -16.18 16.38 11.76
N GLY A 123 -17.12 17.05 11.09
CA GLY A 123 -16.85 18.25 10.31
C GLY A 123 -17.20 19.54 11.05
N ASN A 124 -17.29 20.64 10.28
CA ASN A 124 -17.56 21.96 10.84
C ASN A 124 -18.99 22.07 11.39
N SER A 125 -19.96 21.41 10.74
CA SER A 125 -21.37 21.44 11.15
C SER A 125 -21.55 20.81 12.53
N PHE A 126 -20.78 19.75 12.85
CA PHE A 126 -20.78 19.18 14.18
C PHE A 126 -20.53 20.23 15.27
N SER A 127 -19.45 21.00 15.16
CA SER A 127 -19.10 22.02 16.16
C SER A 127 -20.13 23.16 16.20
N GLU A 128 -20.58 23.61 15.03
CA GLU A 128 -21.54 24.71 14.90
C GLU A 128 -22.89 24.38 15.55
N TYR A 129 -23.45 23.21 15.24
CA TYR A 129 -24.77 22.83 15.73
C TYR A 129 -24.75 22.19 17.12
N LEU A 130 -23.61 21.61 17.55
CA LEU A 130 -23.45 21.15 18.93
C LEU A 130 -23.55 22.31 19.92
N ALA A 131 -22.98 23.47 19.59
CA ALA A 131 -23.05 24.67 20.42
C ALA A 131 -24.48 25.24 20.54
N GLN A 132 -25.33 24.97 19.54
CA GLN A 132 -26.72 25.40 19.50
C GLN A 132 -27.69 24.37 20.11
N SER A 133 -27.24 23.13 20.33
CA SER A 133 -28.06 22.06 20.87
C SER A 133 -28.29 22.20 22.38
N LYS A 134 -29.55 21.97 22.80
CA LYS A 134 -29.94 21.94 24.22
C LYS A 134 -29.52 20.65 24.93
N ASP A 135 -29.30 19.57 24.18
CA ASP A 135 -28.87 18.27 24.68
C ASP A 135 -27.75 17.71 23.79
N SER A 136 -26.50 17.91 24.26
CA SER A 136 -25.30 17.48 23.55
C SER A 136 -25.22 15.97 23.39
N ARG A 137 -25.78 15.19 24.33
CA ARG A 137 -25.76 13.72 24.29
C ARG A 137 -26.70 13.21 23.20
N LYS A 138 -27.92 13.76 23.12
CA LYS A 138 -28.87 13.41 22.05
C LYS A 138 -28.38 13.84 20.69
N PHE A 139 -27.81 15.04 20.57
CA PHE A 139 -27.19 15.52 19.34
C PHE A 139 -26.08 14.58 18.85
N LYS A 140 -25.10 14.25 19.73
CA LYS A 140 -24.02 13.32 19.38
C LYS A 140 -24.55 11.95 18.94
N ARG A 141 -25.61 11.46 19.57
CA ARG A 141 -26.26 10.19 19.21
C ARG A 141 -26.93 10.24 17.83
N GLY A 142 -27.57 11.37 17.49
CA GLY A 142 -28.11 11.62 16.15
C GLY A 142 -27.01 11.66 15.09
N TYR A 143 -25.94 12.38 15.36
CA TYR A 143 -24.77 12.45 14.47
C TYR A 143 -24.15 11.08 14.24
N GLN A 144 -23.90 10.33 15.32
CA GLN A 144 -23.36 8.98 15.26
C GLN A 144 -24.27 8.03 14.47
N THR A 145 -25.60 8.24 14.48
CA THR A 145 -26.52 7.41 13.70
C THR A 145 -26.27 7.54 12.19
N ALA A 146 -26.09 8.76 11.68
CA ALA A 146 -25.74 8.97 10.28
C ALA A 146 -24.36 8.39 9.95
N VAL A 147 -23.38 8.56 10.84
CA VAL A 147 -22.03 7.97 10.69
C VAL A 147 -22.10 6.44 10.61
N ILE A 148 -22.90 5.80 11.46
CA ILE A 148 -23.12 4.35 11.44
C ILE A 148 -23.73 3.92 10.09
N GLN A 149 -24.77 4.59 9.62
CA GLN A 149 -25.42 4.27 8.34
C GLN A 149 -24.46 4.45 7.15
N PHE A 150 -23.68 5.54 7.16
CA PHE A 150 -22.65 5.83 6.16
C PHE A 150 -21.56 4.74 6.12
N ILE A 151 -20.96 4.40 7.27
CA ILE A 151 -19.93 3.36 7.35
C ILE A 151 -20.50 1.98 7.02
N ARG A 152 -21.75 1.68 7.39
CA ARG A 152 -22.42 0.42 6.99
C ARG A 152 -22.57 0.32 5.47
N ALA A 153 -22.83 1.42 4.77
CA ALA A 153 -22.91 1.42 3.32
C ALA A 153 -21.57 1.05 2.66
N ILE A 154 -20.45 1.39 3.30
CA ILE A 154 -19.10 1.14 2.79
C ILE A 154 -18.59 -0.23 3.23
N ALA A 155 -18.56 -0.48 4.54
CA ALA A 155 -17.86 -1.60 5.18
C ALA A 155 -18.79 -2.56 5.95
N GLY A 156 -20.11 -2.36 5.91
CA GLY A 156 -21.07 -3.30 6.48
C GLY A 156 -21.22 -4.57 5.65
N GLU A 157 -21.93 -5.56 6.18
CA GLU A 157 -22.16 -6.86 5.54
C GLU A 157 -22.79 -6.75 4.13
N ASN A 158 -23.64 -5.74 3.90
CA ASN A 158 -24.24 -5.44 2.59
C ASN A 158 -23.61 -4.22 1.90
N GLY A 159 -22.47 -3.75 2.43
CA GLY A 159 -21.77 -2.57 1.93
C GLY A 159 -20.96 -2.84 0.66
N VAL A 160 -20.43 -1.78 0.08
CA VAL A 160 -19.62 -1.81 -1.15
C VAL A 160 -18.43 -2.77 -1.02
N LEU A 161 -17.68 -2.69 0.08
CA LEU A 161 -16.49 -3.52 0.27
C LEU A 161 -16.81 -5.00 0.41
N ALA A 162 -17.92 -5.36 1.05
CA ALA A 162 -18.35 -6.74 1.17
C ALA A 162 -18.72 -7.32 -0.21
N LYS A 163 -19.42 -6.54 -1.05
CA LYS A 163 -19.76 -6.92 -2.43
C LYS A 163 -18.50 -7.10 -3.29
N LEU A 164 -17.59 -6.13 -3.24
CA LEU A 164 -16.32 -6.22 -3.97
C LEU A 164 -15.50 -7.43 -3.51
N SER A 165 -15.38 -7.61 -2.20
CA SER A 165 -14.62 -8.74 -1.64
C SER A 165 -15.21 -10.08 -2.06
N ALA A 166 -16.54 -10.22 -2.03
CA ALA A 166 -17.22 -11.43 -2.48
C ALA A 166 -16.96 -11.70 -3.97
N ALA A 167 -16.98 -10.66 -4.82
CA ALA A 167 -16.69 -10.81 -6.24
C ALA A 167 -15.26 -11.29 -6.49
N PHE A 168 -14.25 -10.68 -5.83
CA PHE A 168 -12.86 -11.10 -5.93
C PHE A 168 -12.61 -12.51 -5.37
N GLN A 169 -13.33 -12.90 -4.31
CA GLN A 169 -13.22 -14.24 -3.71
C GLN A 169 -13.92 -15.33 -4.53
N ALA A 170 -14.92 -14.96 -5.34
CA ALA A 170 -15.63 -15.88 -6.22
C ALA A 170 -14.86 -16.21 -7.50
N LEU A 171 -13.80 -15.46 -7.82
CA LEU A 171 -13.02 -15.67 -9.03
C LEU A 171 -12.33 -17.03 -9.03
N SER A 172 -12.45 -17.74 -10.16
CA SER A 172 -11.59 -18.88 -10.43
C SER A 172 -10.15 -18.42 -10.65
N PHE A 173 -9.19 -19.36 -10.62
CA PHE A 173 -7.80 -19.06 -10.93
C PHE A 173 -7.63 -18.52 -12.35
N ASP A 174 -8.42 -19.03 -13.31
CA ASP A 174 -8.36 -18.59 -14.70
C ASP A 174 -8.96 -17.18 -14.87
N ASP A 175 -10.06 -16.87 -14.20
CA ASP A 175 -10.65 -15.52 -14.20
C ASP A 175 -9.71 -14.51 -13.55
N ALA A 176 -9.08 -14.88 -12.42
CA ALA A 176 -8.07 -14.05 -11.77
C ALA A 176 -6.84 -13.83 -12.67
N THR A 177 -6.46 -14.84 -13.46
CA THR A 177 -5.39 -14.74 -14.45
C THR A 177 -5.75 -13.74 -15.55
N GLN A 178 -6.95 -13.86 -16.12
CA GLN A 178 -7.44 -12.94 -17.14
C GLN A 178 -7.52 -11.51 -16.59
N LEU A 179 -8.10 -11.35 -15.40
CA LEU A 179 -8.20 -10.06 -14.73
C LEU A 179 -6.83 -9.39 -14.56
N ALA A 180 -5.84 -10.10 -14.01
CA ALA A 180 -4.51 -9.54 -13.80
C ALA A 180 -3.86 -9.08 -15.12
N ASN A 181 -4.08 -9.83 -16.21
CA ASN A 181 -3.56 -9.53 -17.53
C ASN A 181 -4.27 -8.33 -18.18
N ASP A 182 -5.60 -8.32 -18.18
CA ASP A 182 -6.40 -7.24 -18.74
C ASP A 182 -6.15 -5.93 -18.00
N TRP A 183 -6.03 -5.98 -16.68
CA TRP A 183 -5.74 -4.83 -15.85
C TRP A 183 -4.32 -4.30 -16.11
N PHE A 184 -3.31 -5.18 -16.17
CA PHE A 184 -1.96 -4.80 -16.56
C PHE A 184 -1.92 -4.16 -17.96
N ASN A 185 -2.64 -4.72 -18.92
CA ASN A 185 -2.69 -4.21 -20.30
C ASN A 185 -3.33 -2.82 -20.37
N HIS A 186 -4.40 -2.60 -19.59
CA HIS A 186 -5.02 -1.29 -19.44
C HIS A 186 -3.98 -0.25 -18.98
N LEU A 187 -3.24 -0.55 -17.91
CA LEU A 187 -2.19 0.32 -17.36
C LEU A 187 -1.03 0.54 -18.33
N ASN A 188 -0.52 -0.55 -18.93
CA ASN A 188 0.62 -0.49 -19.81
C ASN A 188 0.31 0.26 -21.12
N SER A 189 -0.97 0.41 -21.49
CA SER A 189 -1.38 1.21 -22.65
C SER A 189 -0.92 2.67 -22.57
N TYR A 190 -0.97 3.27 -21.37
CA TYR A 190 -0.54 4.64 -21.12
C TYR A 190 0.82 4.73 -20.41
N MET A 191 1.19 3.77 -19.57
CA MET A 191 2.52 3.75 -18.95
C MET A 191 3.63 3.35 -19.94
N LYS A 192 3.37 2.39 -20.84
CA LYS A 192 4.33 1.83 -21.83
C LYS A 192 5.72 1.58 -21.28
N GLY A 193 5.81 0.81 -20.20
CA GLY A 193 7.07 0.48 -19.53
C GLY A 193 7.76 1.65 -18.81
N ALA A 194 7.12 2.82 -18.68
CA ALA A 194 7.65 3.89 -17.84
C ALA A 194 7.70 3.46 -16.37
N SER A 195 8.74 3.88 -15.65
CA SER A 195 8.85 3.63 -14.22
C SER A 195 7.71 4.30 -13.44
N PRO A 196 7.00 3.59 -12.54
CA PRO A 196 6.02 4.21 -11.65
C PRO A 196 6.66 5.10 -10.56
N PHE A 197 7.98 5.01 -10.43
CA PHE A 197 8.80 5.81 -9.51
C PHE A 197 9.40 7.06 -10.20
N ARG A 198 9.11 7.28 -11.49
CA ARG A 198 9.55 8.51 -12.17
C ARG A 198 8.72 9.70 -11.68
N LYS A 199 9.35 10.85 -11.49
CA LYS A 199 8.63 12.11 -11.28
C LYS A 199 8.31 12.77 -12.62
N ILE A 200 7.09 13.23 -12.80
CA ILE A 200 6.68 14.00 -13.98
C ILE A 200 7.16 15.45 -13.80
N THR A 201 7.89 15.98 -14.78
CA THR A 201 8.50 17.32 -14.67
C THR A 201 8.11 18.24 -15.83
N ASP A 202 7.75 19.47 -15.47
CA ASP A 202 7.30 20.58 -16.31
C ASP A 202 8.22 21.00 -17.46
N GLY A 203 9.46 20.51 -17.50
CA GLY A 203 10.52 21.04 -18.36
C GLY A 203 10.53 20.49 -19.78
N VAL A 204 9.88 19.35 -20.04
CA VAL A 204 9.95 18.68 -21.34
C VAL A 204 8.52 18.38 -21.76
N LYS A 205 8.11 18.82 -22.95
CA LYS A 205 6.91 18.30 -23.62
C LYS A 205 7.18 16.86 -24.06
N ASP A 206 7.50 15.98 -23.12
CA ASP A 206 7.68 14.56 -23.36
C ASP A 206 6.29 14.00 -23.69
N PRO A 207 6.06 13.50 -24.91
CA PRO A 207 4.78 12.87 -25.25
C PRO A 207 4.42 11.71 -24.31
N ALA A 208 5.42 11.07 -23.68
CA ALA A 208 5.18 10.06 -22.66
C ALA A 208 4.59 10.65 -21.37
N ASP A 209 5.10 11.78 -20.88
CA ASP A 209 4.55 12.45 -19.69
C ASP A 209 3.09 12.89 -19.92
N GLN A 210 2.78 13.45 -21.09
CA GLN A 210 1.40 13.85 -21.42
C GLN A 210 0.45 12.65 -21.45
N ARG A 211 0.88 11.54 -22.06
CA ARG A 211 0.09 10.30 -22.11
C ARG A 211 -0.14 9.72 -20.72
N ILE A 212 0.89 9.69 -19.88
CA ILE A 212 0.78 9.19 -18.51
C ILE A 212 -0.16 10.08 -17.70
N VAL A 213 0.01 11.40 -17.73
CA VAL A 213 -0.87 12.34 -17.01
C VAL A 213 -2.32 12.16 -17.44
N GLN A 214 -2.59 12.06 -18.74
CA GLN A 214 -3.94 11.82 -19.24
C GLN A 214 -4.49 10.49 -18.73
N GLY A 215 -3.71 9.40 -18.82
CA GLY A 215 -4.10 8.08 -18.31
C GLY A 215 -4.43 8.11 -16.81
N LEU A 216 -3.62 8.79 -15.99
CA LEU A 216 -3.90 8.94 -14.55
C LEU A 216 -5.20 9.70 -14.27
N PHE A 217 -5.55 10.70 -15.08
CA PHE A 217 -6.85 11.36 -14.97
C PHE A 217 -7.99 10.47 -15.48
N ASP A 218 -7.77 9.67 -16.50
CA ASP A 218 -8.76 8.72 -17.01
C ASP A 218 -9.06 7.64 -15.95
N GLU A 219 -8.05 7.14 -15.22
CA GLU A 219 -8.22 6.21 -14.09
C GLU A 219 -9.10 6.78 -12.97
N LEU A 220 -8.95 8.07 -12.67
CA LEU A 220 -9.78 8.73 -11.65
C LEU A 220 -11.24 8.89 -12.10
N ASN A 221 -11.47 9.12 -13.39
CA ASN A 221 -12.82 9.43 -13.90
C ASN A 221 -13.61 8.17 -14.31
N ASN A 222 -12.94 7.20 -14.94
CA ASN A 222 -13.52 5.96 -15.46
C ASN A 222 -12.46 4.85 -15.47
N GLY A 223 -11.87 4.58 -14.31
CA GLY A 223 -10.82 3.57 -14.16
C GLY A 223 -11.29 2.15 -14.41
N PHE A 224 -10.33 1.23 -14.41
CA PHE A 224 -10.54 -0.15 -14.83
C PHE A 224 -11.71 -0.83 -14.12
N LEU A 225 -11.84 -0.70 -12.80
CA LEU A 225 -12.89 -1.38 -12.01
C LEU A 225 -14.29 -0.77 -12.19
N MET A 226 -14.37 0.46 -12.71
CA MET A 226 -15.63 1.15 -13.02
C MET A 226 -16.23 0.69 -14.35
N VAL A 227 -15.41 0.17 -15.27
CA VAL A 227 -15.83 -0.14 -16.65
C VAL A 227 -15.65 -1.61 -17.03
N HIS A 228 -14.72 -2.32 -16.40
CA HIS A 228 -14.40 -3.69 -16.76
C HIS A 228 -15.30 -4.68 -16.00
N PRO A 229 -16.08 -5.52 -16.72
CA PRO A 229 -16.80 -6.63 -16.11
C PRO A 229 -15.81 -7.71 -15.67
N ILE A 230 -16.12 -8.44 -14.59
CA ILE A 230 -15.25 -9.50 -14.07
C ILE A 230 -16.05 -10.79 -13.93
N GLY A 231 -15.51 -11.89 -14.45
CA GLY A 231 -16.16 -13.20 -14.46
C GLY A 231 -17.36 -13.25 -15.41
N ASP A 232 -18.34 -14.09 -15.07
CA ASP A 232 -19.58 -14.26 -15.85
C ASP A 232 -20.57 -13.09 -15.70
N ASP A 233 -20.34 -12.20 -14.74
CA ASP A 233 -21.19 -11.03 -14.51
C ASP A 233 -20.90 -9.94 -15.55
N ALA A 234 -21.91 -9.58 -16.33
CA ALA A 234 -21.83 -8.54 -17.36
C ALA A 234 -21.74 -7.10 -16.78
N SER A 235 -21.60 -6.94 -15.47
CA SER A 235 -21.58 -5.64 -14.78
C SER A 235 -20.19 -5.34 -14.21
N PRO A 236 -19.73 -4.08 -14.28
CA PRO A 236 -18.48 -3.66 -13.65
C PRO A 236 -18.58 -3.76 -12.11
N LEU A 237 -17.43 -4.01 -11.47
CA LEU A 237 -17.36 -4.24 -10.02
C LEU A 237 -17.77 -3.03 -9.18
N LEU A 238 -17.30 -1.84 -9.55
CA LEU A 238 -17.69 -0.60 -8.85
C LEU A 238 -18.97 -0.03 -9.45
N GLY A 239 -19.01 0.12 -10.79
CA GLY A 239 -20.14 0.67 -11.51
C GLY A 239 -20.68 1.98 -10.92
N ASN A 240 -21.93 2.31 -11.21
CA ASN A 240 -22.62 3.41 -10.53
C ASN A 240 -23.35 2.86 -9.30
N TYR A 241 -22.79 3.08 -8.11
CA TYR A 241 -23.38 2.66 -6.86
C TYR A 241 -24.66 3.44 -6.56
N VAL A 242 -25.70 2.72 -6.14
CA VAL A 242 -26.96 3.26 -5.65
C VAL A 242 -27.20 2.75 -4.24
N TYR A 243 -27.13 3.65 -3.26
CA TYR A 243 -27.46 3.36 -1.87
C TYR A 243 -28.95 3.04 -1.73
N THR A 244 -29.25 1.91 -1.10
CA THR A 244 -30.63 1.45 -0.83
C THR A 244 -30.88 1.20 0.67
N GLY A 245 -29.99 1.71 1.54
CA GLY A 245 -30.14 1.56 2.98
C GLY A 245 -31.03 2.65 3.60
N ASP A 246 -31.04 2.69 4.93
CA ASP A 246 -31.83 3.66 5.69
C ASP A 246 -31.33 5.10 5.45
N ASP A 247 -32.24 5.98 5.05
CA ASP A 247 -32.01 7.42 4.97
C ASP A 247 -33.12 8.15 5.74
N PHE A 248 -32.74 8.88 6.80
CA PHE A 248 -33.68 9.62 7.64
C PHE A 248 -33.72 11.11 7.30
N SER A 249 -33.01 11.54 6.26
CA SER A 249 -32.82 12.97 5.96
C SER A 249 -34.15 13.68 5.69
N ASP A 250 -35.11 13.02 5.04
CA ASP A 250 -36.45 13.57 4.78
C ASP A 250 -37.49 13.29 5.88
N GLN A 251 -37.10 12.61 6.97
CA GLN A 251 -38.02 12.09 7.99
C GLN A 251 -38.07 12.95 9.27
N HIS A 252 -37.64 14.20 9.21
CA HIS A 252 -37.55 15.09 10.37
C HIS A 252 -38.72 16.08 10.47
N ASP A 253 -38.98 16.58 11.68
CA ASP A 253 -40.01 17.59 11.97
C ASP A 253 -39.38 18.92 12.45
N LEU A 254 -38.15 19.20 11.99
CA LEU A 254 -37.42 20.41 12.36
C LEU A 254 -37.99 21.65 11.63
N PRO A 255 -38.14 22.79 12.33
CA PRO A 255 -38.52 24.05 11.68
C PRO A 255 -37.48 24.47 10.63
N ALA A 256 -37.94 24.98 9.48
CA ALA A 256 -37.07 25.42 8.38
C ALA A 256 -35.95 26.37 8.82
N MET A 257 -36.23 27.29 9.76
CA MET A 257 -35.22 28.22 10.31
C MET A 257 -34.03 27.53 11.00
N MET A 258 -34.19 26.30 11.50
CA MET A 258 -33.12 25.54 12.15
C MET A 258 -32.22 24.78 11.16
N ILE A 259 -32.69 24.60 9.93
CA ILE A 259 -32.01 23.78 8.89
C ILE A 259 -31.71 24.60 7.62
N GLN A 260 -32.07 25.89 7.60
CA GLN A 260 -31.98 26.73 6.41
C GLN A 260 -30.55 26.84 5.85
N SER A 261 -29.53 26.79 6.70
CA SER A 261 -28.12 26.80 6.32
C SER A 261 -27.56 25.41 5.95
N LEU A 262 -28.31 24.33 6.20
CA LEU A 262 -27.93 22.96 5.85
C LEU A 262 -28.33 22.59 4.40
N GLY A 263 -29.32 23.28 3.83
CA GLY A 263 -29.81 23.03 2.47
C GLY A 263 -30.53 21.69 2.31
N ASP A 264 -30.74 21.27 1.06
CA ASP A 264 -31.28 19.94 0.76
C ASP A 264 -30.18 18.89 1.01
N LEU A 265 -30.48 17.98 1.93
CA LEU A 265 -29.57 16.95 2.41
C LEU A 265 -30.19 15.57 2.22
N SER A 266 -29.42 14.65 1.64
CA SER A 266 -29.75 13.23 1.61
C SER A 266 -28.52 12.43 1.99
N LEU A 267 -28.68 11.50 2.95
CA LEU A 267 -27.64 10.54 3.26
C LEU A 267 -27.38 9.64 2.06
N SER A 268 -28.42 9.26 1.32
CA SER A 268 -28.30 8.44 0.11
C SER A 268 -27.45 9.14 -0.94
N GLU A 269 -27.72 10.41 -1.23
CA GLU A 269 -26.89 11.20 -2.15
C GLU A 269 -25.46 11.33 -1.63
N THR A 270 -25.28 11.56 -0.33
CA THR A 270 -23.97 11.69 0.30
C THR A 270 -23.14 10.41 0.19
N VAL A 271 -23.74 9.26 0.46
CA VAL A 271 -23.09 7.95 0.29
C VAL A 271 -22.73 7.73 -1.17
N ASN A 272 -23.67 7.97 -2.09
CA ASN A 272 -23.42 7.79 -3.53
C ASN A 272 -22.29 8.69 -4.02
N LEU A 273 -22.26 9.96 -3.60
CA LEU A 273 -21.20 10.92 -3.95
C LEU A 273 -19.82 10.47 -3.43
N PHE A 274 -19.77 9.92 -2.21
CA PHE A 274 -18.51 9.43 -1.65
C PHE A 274 -18.04 8.15 -2.36
N VAL A 275 -18.93 7.17 -2.53
CA VAL A 275 -18.62 5.88 -3.15
C VAL A 275 -18.22 6.05 -4.61
N ASN A 276 -19.06 6.73 -5.41
CA ASN A 276 -18.80 6.91 -6.84
C ASN A 276 -17.73 7.97 -7.15
N GLY A 277 -17.26 8.70 -6.14
CA GLY A 277 -16.19 9.69 -6.25
C GLY A 277 -14.94 9.19 -5.56
N LYS A 278 -14.59 9.82 -4.43
CA LYS A 278 -13.32 9.63 -3.71
C LYS A 278 -12.94 8.17 -3.44
N PHE A 279 -13.92 7.31 -3.14
CA PHE A 279 -13.69 5.89 -2.89
C PHE A 279 -13.23 5.18 -4.17
N SER A 280 -14.04 5.23 -5.24
CA SER A 280 -13.71 4.61 -6.52
C SER A 280 -12.43 5.19 -7.13
N GLU A 281 -12.30 6.52 -7.12
CA GLU A 281 -11.11 7.25 -7.59
C GLU A 281 -9.80 6.72 -6.95
N ALA A 282 -9.77 6.60 -5.63
CA ALA A 282 -8.59 6.13 -4.93
C ALA A 282 -8.32 4.65 -5.17
N LEU A 283 -9.38 3.84 -5.26
CA LEU A 283 -9.27 2.41 -5.50
C LEU A 283 -8.72 2.13 -6.91
N ASP A 284 -9.33 2.70 -7.95
CA ASP A 284 -8.89 2.55 -9.33
C ASP A 284 -7.45 3.03 -9.48
N LEU A 285 -7.14 4.26 -9.04
CA LEU A 285 -5.79 4.79 -9.22
C LEU A 285 -4.71 3.97 -8.49
N LEU A 286 -4.93 3.65 -7.21
CA LEU A 286 -3.91 2.99 -6.40
C LEU A 286 -3.81 1.50 -6.73
N CYS A 287 -4.92 0.76 -6.81
CA CYS A 287 -4.86 -0.68 -7.13
C CYS A 287 -4.27 -0.92 -8.52
N SER A 288 -4.66 -0.11 -9.50
CA SER A 288 -4.11 -0.22 -10.86
C SER A 288 -2.59 0.01 -10.83
N LEU A 289 -2.14 1.12 -10.27
CA LEU A 289 -0.70 1.38 -10.18
C LEU A 289 0.04 0.37 -9.29
N GLY A 290 -0.61 -0.26 -8.31
CA GLY A 290 -0.05 -1.35 -7.50
C GLY A 290 0.32 -2.58 -8.32
N ILE A 291 -0.57 -3.05 -9.20
CA ILE A 291 -0.29 -4.19 -10.10
C ILE A 291 0.88 -3.85 -11.04
N TYR A 292 0.89 -2.64 -11.60
CA TYR A 292 1.97 -2.19 -12.48
C TYR A 292 3.31 -2.04 -11.73
N GLU A 293 3.28 -1.52 -10.51
CA GLU A 293 4.43 -1.41 -9.60
C GLU A 293 5.05 -2.78 -9.32
N PHE A 294 4.22 -3.75 -8.95
CA PHE A 294 4.66 -5.14 -8.75
C PHE A 294 5.33 -5.70 -10.01
N GLY A 295 4.73 -5.51 -11.19
CA GLY A 295 5.32 -5.95 -12.45
C GLY A 295 6.68 -5.28 -12.72
N TYR A 296 6.79 -3.98 -12.45
CA TYR A 296 8.00 -3.21 -12.74
C TYR A 296 9.16 -3.50 -11.76
N ARG A 297 8.88 -3.56 -10.46
CA ARG A 297 9.91 -3.74 -9.41
C ARG A 297 10.03 -5.19 -8.97
N GLY A 298 8.91 -5.85 -8.69
CA GLY A 298 8.85 -7.23 -8.21
C GLY A 298 9.36 -8.22 -9.26
N LEU A 299 8.87 -8.10 -10.50
CA LEU A 299 9.29 -8.89 -11.65
C LEU A 299 10.41 -8.20 -12.47
N SER A 300 11.48 -7.81 -11.80
CA SER A 300 12.64 -7.20 -12.46
C SER A 300 13.75 -8.22 -12.74
N GLN A 301 14.46 -8.05 -13.84
CA GLN A 301 15.72 -8.77 -14.11
C GLN A 301 16.77 -8.56 -13.01
N ASP A 302 16.75 -7.40 -12.36
CA ASP A 302 17.68 -7.03 -11.29
C ASP A 302 17.31 -7.68 -9.95
N ASN A 303 16.07 -8.19 -9.83
CA ASN A 303 15.61 -8.94 -8.68
C ASN A 303 16.04 -10.41 -8.78
N ALA A 304 17.33 -10.65 -8.55
CA ALA A 304 17.91 -11.99 -8.61
C ALA A 304 17.38 -12.94 -7.50
N ASP A 305 16.78 -12.40 -6.44
CA ASP A 305 16.21 -13.20 -5.36
C ASP A 305 14.91 -13.90 -5.76
N LEU A 306 14.22 -13.42 -6.81
CA LEU A 306 13.00 -14.03 -7.34
C LEU A 306 13.18 -15.51 -7.73
N VAL A 307 14.35 -15.87 -8.30
CA VAL A 307 14.66 -17.27 -8.67
C VAL A 307 14.77 -18.19 -7.45
N GLY A 308 15.19 -17.63 -6.30
CA GLY A 308 15.37 -18.29 -5.02
C GLY A 308 14.13 -18.34 -4.14
N MET A 309 13.08 -17.59 -4.49
CA MET A 309 11.83 -17.43 -3.72
C MET A 309 10.62 -18.34 -4.08
N PRO A 310 10.75 -19.54 -4.70
CA PRO A 310 9.55 -20.33 -4.98
C PRO A 310 9.08 -21.13 -3.76
N ALA A 311 7.77 -21.26 -3.63
CA ALA A 311 7.11 -22.02 -2.57
C ALA A 311 7.27 -23.55 -2.67
N THR A 312 7.73 -24.06 -3.82
CA THR A 312 7.88 -25.50 -4.10
C THR A 312 8.85 -25.73 -5.25
N THR A 313 9.30 -26.96 -5.43
CA THR A 313 10.05 -27.44 -6.61
C THR A 313 9.19 -28.29 -7.55
N SER A 314 7.90 -28.48 -7.24
CA SER A 314 6.98 -29.25 -8.08
C SER A 314 6.79 -28.60 -9.45
N VAL A 315 6.59 -29.44 -10.48
CA VAL A 315 6.21 -29.05 -11.84
C VAL A 315 4.72 -29.26 -12.12
N ASP A 316 3.99 -29.78 -11.13
CA ASP A 316 2.54 -29.96 -11.17
C ASP A 316 1.84 -28.64 -10.80
N LEU A 317 0.94 -28.17 -11.67
CA LEU A 317 0.29 -26.86 -11.55
C LEU A 317 -0.52 -26.74 -10.25
N GLU A 318 -1.33 -27.74 -9.90
CA GLU A 318 -2.16 -27.70 -8.69
C GLU A 318 -1.30 -27.61 -7.42
N THR A 319 -0.21 -28.39 -7.39
CA THR A 319 0.75 -28.33 -6.28
C THR A 319 1.43 -26.97 -6.19
N VAL A 320 1.77 -26.34 -7.33
CA VAL A 320 2.34 -25.00 -7.37
C VAL A 320 1.33 -23.97 -6.88
N ILE A 321 0.08 -24.00 -7.35
CA ILE A 321 -0.98 -23.09 -6.88
C ILE A 321 -1.13 -23.19 -5.36
N LYS A 322 -1.26 -24.40 -4.84
CA LYS A 322 -1.43 -24.63 -3.39
C LYS A 322 -0.23 -24.13 -2.59
N ALA A 323 0.99 -24.41 -3.05
CA ALA A 323 2.20 -23.99 -2.37
C ALA A 323 2.38 -22.47 -2.39
N THR A 324 2.20 -21.83 -3.56
CA THR A 324 2.33 -20.38 -3.71
C THR A 324 1.28 -19.66 -2.87
N THR A 325 0.03 -20.13 -2.87
CA THR A 325 -1.05 -19.57 -2.03
C THR A 325 -0.68 -19.61 -0.55
N ALA A 326 -0.17 -20.75 -0.06
CA ALA A 326 0.19 -20.91 1.35
C ALA A 326 1.38 -20.02 1.79
N ASN A 327 2.26 -19.63 0.86
CA ASN A 327 3.44 -18.82 1.16
C ASN A 327 3.32 -17.37 0.66
N LEU A 328 2.18 -17.00 0.10
CA LEU A 328 2.00 -15.71 -0.59
C LEU A 328 2.32 -14.49 0.30
N PRO A 329 1.88 -14.41 1.57
CA PRO A 329 2.24 -13.26 2.42
C PRO A 329 3.75 -13.11 2.63
N ALA A 330 4.48 -14.23 2.76
CA ALA A 330 5.93 -14.21 2.90
C ALA A 330 6.58 -13.77 1.59
N ILE A 331 6.13 -14.29 0.44
CA ILE A 331 6.62 -13.91 -0.89
C ILE A 331 6.40 -12.41 -1.14
N LEU A 332 5.21 -11.88 -0.86
CA LEU A 332 4.91 -10.46 -1.07
C LEU A 332 5.77 -9.54 -0.20
N SER A 333 6.00 -9.92 1.07
CA SER A 333 6.91 -9.21 1.97
C SER A 333 8.35 -9.23 1.45
N ASP A 334 8.79 -10.38 0.97
CA ASP A 334 10.14 -10.60 0.44
C ASP A 334 10.39 -9.81 -0.86
N LEU A 335 9.35 -9.62 -1.68
CA LEU A 335 9.37 -8.76 -2.86
C LEU A 335 9.22 -7.26 -2.53
N ASN A 336 9.11 -6.91 -1.24
CA ASN A 336 8.89 -5.55 -0.75
C ASN A 336 7.63 -4.88 -1.35
N THR A 337 6.59 -5.68 -1.59
CA THR A 337 5.29 -5.19 -2.06
C THR A 337 4.70 -4.27 -0.97
N PRO A 338 4.15 -3.09 -1.30
CA PRO A 338 3.60 -2.19 -0.30
C PRO A 338 2.47 -2.86 0.49
N ALA A 339 2.52 -2.80 1.82
CA ALA A 339 1.55 -3.50 2.66
C ALA A 339 0.22 -2.73 2.82
N THR A 340 0.22 -1.43 2.52
CA THR A 340 -0.91 -0.51 2.68
C THR A 340 -1.04 0.42 1.49
N PHE A 341 -2.24 0.98 1.29
CA PHE A 341 -2.47 2.02 0.30
C PHE A 341 -1.59 3.26 0.55
N ALA A 342 -1.35 3.62 1.81
CA ALA A 342 -0.49 4.75 2.16
C ALA A 342 0.97 4.51 1.74
N ASP A 343 1.50 3.30 1.97
CA ASP A 343 2.85 2.92 1.54
C ASP A 343 2.95 2.88 0.01
N LEU A 344 1.93 2.34 -0.66
CA LEU A 344 1.85 2.30 -2.11
C LEU A 344 1.85 3.72 -2.67
N ALA A 345 0.91 4.56 -2.24
CA ALA A 345 0.81 5.96 -2.65
C ALA A 345 2.11 6.72 -2.40
N ALA A 346 2.79 6.50 -1.26
CA ALA A 346 4.06 7.13 -0.94
C ALA A 346 5.19 6.70 -1.90
N SER A 347 5.18 5.45 -2.37
CA SER A 347 6.20 4.94 -3.29
C SER A 347 6.04 5.50 -4.73
N LEU A 348 4.81 5.77 -5.16
CA LEU A 348 4.48 6.12 -6.54
C LEU A 348 4.76 7.60 -6.84
N SER A 349 5.97 7.92 -7.32
CA SER A 349 6.30 9.31 -7.70
C SER A 349 5.62 9.77 -9.00
N VAL A 350 5.09 8.83 -9.80
CA VAL A 350 4.41 9.16 -11.07
C VAL A 350 3.11 9.93 -10.86
N ILE A 351 2.47 9.76 -9.69
CA ILE A 351 1.25 10.47 -9.30
C ILE A 351 1.54 11.80 -8.57
N ASP A 352 2.80 12.23 -8.49
CA ASP A 352 3.15 13.59 -8.06
C ASP A 352 3.06 14.56 -9.23
N LEU A 353 1.84 15.06 -9.50
CA LEU A 353 1.59 16.03 -10.58
C LEU A 353 1.83 17.48 -10.14
N SER A 354 2.55 17.71 -9.04
CA SER A 354 2.85 19.08 -8.57
C SER A 354 3.65 19.91 -9.58
N ASN A 355 4.34 19.24 -10.50
CA ASN A 355 5.15 19.85 -11.56
C ASN A 355 4.65 19.41 -12.96
N ALA A 356 3.38 19.04 -13.12
CA ALA A 356 2.82 18.68 -14.42
C ALA A 356 1.94 19.83 -14.95
N GLY A 357 2.52 20.68 -15.78
CA GLY A 357 1.95 21.69 -16.67
C GLY A 357 1.06 22.76 -16.06
N THR A 358 1.61 23.94 -15.68
CA THR A 358 0.91 25.25 -15.52
C THR A 358 -0.49 25.25 -14.87
N ALA A 359 -0.84 24.28 -14.05
CA ALA A 359 -2.13 24.28 -13.38
C ALA A 359 -2.13 25.42 -12.36
N ARG A 360 -3.14 26.31 -12.43
CA ARG A 360 -3.40 27.37 -11.43
C ARG A 360 -3.43 26.85 -9.99
N ASN A 361 -3.42 25.52 -9.77
CA ASN A 361 -3.38 24.85 -8.47
C ASN A 361 -2.50 23.58 -8.47
N ALA A 362 -1.21 23.67 -8.80
CA ALA A 362 -0.23 22.56 -8.66
C ALA A 362 -0.31 21.78 -7.32
N LYS A 363 -0.60 22.46 -6.21
CA LYS A 363 -0.80 21.82 -4.88
C LYS A 363 -2.01 20.89 -4.81
N LYS A 364 -3.03 21.08 -5.65
CA LYS A 364 -4.26 20.27 -5.66
C LYS A 364 -4.10 18.99 -6.48
N GLN A 365 -3.10 18.92 -7.36
CA GLN A 365 -2.87 17.79 -8.27
C GLN A 365 -1.75 16.86 -7.81
N ASN A 366 -1.15 17.10 -6.64
CA ASN A 366 -0.22 16.14 -6.03
C ASN A 366 -1.01 14.99 -5.38
N PHE A 367 -1.44 14.02 -6.19
CA PHE A 367 -2.17 12.84 -5.72
C PHE A 367 -1.33 12.02 -4.74
N GLN A 368 -0.02 11.87 -5.01
CA GLN A 368 0.92 11.20 -4.11
C GLN A 368 0.76 11.71 -2.67
N ARG A 369 0.80 13.02 -2.48
CA ARG A 369 0.68 13.68 -1.17
C ARG A 369 -0.73 13.57 -0.59
N ASN A 370 -1.75 13.73 -1.42
CA ASN A 370 -3.15 13.70 -0.97
C ASN A 370 -3.60 12.30 -0.55
N LEU A 371 -2.93 11.25 -1.04
CA LEU A 371 -3.22 9.85 -0.76
C LEU A 371 -2.27 9.26 0.29
N SER A 372 -1.01 9.71 0.37
CA SER A 372 -0.07 9.16 1.36
C SER A 372 -0.16 9.80 2.75
N VAL A 373 -0.55 11.08 2.85
CA VAL A 373 -0.34 11.89 4.06
C VAL A 373 -1.60 12.66 4.48
N VAL A 374 -1.85 12.72 5.80
CA VAL A 374 -2.93 13.52 6.39
C VAL A 374 -2.62 15.01 6.25
N MET A 375 -3.61 15.76 5.76
CA MET A 375 -3.49 17.18 5.45
C MET A 375 -4.37 17.99 6.40
N ASP A 376 -3.90 19.15 6.84
CA ASP A 376 -4.72 20.11 7.59
C ASP A 376 -5.62 20.94 6.65
N ASN A 377 -6.46 21.81 7.24
CA ASN A 377 -7.37 22.70 6.50
C ASN A 377 -6.62 23.68 5.56
N ASP A 378 -5.36 24.01 5.86
CA ASP A 378 -4.48 24.85 5.04
C ASP A 378 -3.75 24.06 3.94
N LYS A 379 -4.01 22.76 3.82
CA LYS A 379 -3.27 21.82 2.94
C LYS A 379 -1.79 21.75 3.28
N LYS A 380 -1.44 21.83 4.55
CA LYS A 380 -0.12 21.51 5.10
C LYS A 380 -0.15 20.09 5.65
N ARG A 381 1.03 19.45 5.70
CA ARG A 381 1.17 18.10 6.24
C ARG A 381 0.94 18.17 7.74
N LEU A 382 0.14 17.27 8.27
CA LEU A 382 0.05 17.12 9.70
C LEU A 382 1.32 16.42 10.21
N ILE A 383 2.01 17.07 11.12
CA ILE A 383 3.24 16.55 11.74
C ILE A 383 2.87 16.10 13.15
N ASP A 384 3.30 14.90 13.51
CA ASP A 384 3.12 14.37 14.86
C ASP A 384 4.08 15.04 15.86
N ASP A 385 3.95 14.67 17.13
CA ASP A 385 4.78 15.16 18.23
C ASP A 385 6.26 14.74 18.13
N ARG A 386 6.58 13.79 17.25
CA ARG A 386 7.94 13.29 16.96
C ARG A 386 8.55 13.92 15.72
N GLY A 387 7.85 14.87 15.08
CA GLY A 387 8.32 15.50 13.86
C GLY A 387 8.13 14.64 12.59
N GLN A 388 7.40 13.53 12.68
CA GLN A 388 7.09 12.66 11.56
C GLN A 388 5.78 13.08 10.90
N THR A 389 5.67 12.81 9.59
CA THR A 389 4.45 13.11 8.86
C THR A 389 3.40 12.05 9.14
N ALA A 390 2.19 12.47 9.51
CA ALA A 390 1.08 11.54 9.74
C ALA A 390 0.60 10.92 8.42
N LEU A 391 0.62 9.59 8.32
CA LEU A 391 0.15 8.85 7.15
C LEU A 391 -1.38 8.72 7.16
N ILE A 392 -1.98 8.63 5.97
CA ILE A 392 -3.41 8.29 5.85
C ILE A 392 -3.61 6.85 6.32
N ASN A 393 -4.64 6.65 7.14
CA ASN A 393 -5.14 5.31 7.44
C ASN A 393 -6.44 5.13 6.68
N TYR A 394 -6.44 4.25 5.68
CA TYR A 394 -7.61 4.05 4.83
C TYR A 394 -8.68 3.15 5.49
N GLY A 395 -8.42 2.65 6.70
CA GLY A 395 -9.38 1.87 7.47
C GLY A 395 -9.76 0.58 6.74
N PRO A 396 -11.07 0.24 6.64
CA PRO A 396 -11.54 -0.99 5.98
C PRO A 396 -11.02 -1.23 4.55
N LEU A 397 -10.62 -0.17 3.85
CA LEU A 397 -10.06 -0.24 2.49
C LEU A 397 -8.72 -0.99 2.42
N GLU A 398 -7.90 -0.95 3.48
CA GLU A 398 -6.59 -1.59 3.49
C GLU A 398 -6.70 -3.13 3.39
N THR A 399 -7.75 -3.72 3.99
CA THR A 399 -8.01 -5.16 3.84
C THR A 399 -8.34 -5.52 2.40
N PHE A 400 -9.04 -4.63 1.71
CA PHE A 400 -9.42 -4.85 0.32
C PHE A 400 -8.22 -4.70 -0.63
N HIS A 401 -7.27 -3.79 -0.36
CA HIS A 401 -5.98 -3.75 -1.04
C HIS A 401 -5.26 -5.11 -0.97
N GLY A 402 -5.13 -5.67 0.24
CA GLY A 402 -4.51 -6.97 0.43
C GLY A 402 -5.22 -8.11 -0.31
N LEU A 403 -6.55 -8.05 -0.45
CA LEU A 403 -7.31 -9.02 -1.24
C LEU A 403 -6.99 -8.90 -2.73
N ILE A 404 -6.95 -7.68 -3.29
CA ILE A 404 -6.60 -7.45 -4.70
C ILE A 404 -5.20 -7.97 -4.99
N ASP A 405 -4.22 -7.65 -4.15
CA ASP A 405 -2.86 -8.14 -4.29
C ASP A 405 -2.83 -9.67 -4.29
N VAL A 406 -3.55 -10.31 -3.36
CA VAL A 406 -3.61 -11.77 -3.32
C VAL A 406 -4.22 -12.34 -4.59
N THR A 407 -5.36 -11.81 -5.04
CA THR A 407 -6.08 -12.36 -6.19
C THR A 407 -5.34 -12.12 -7.50
N CYS A 408 -4.77 -10.93 -7.72
CA CYS A 408 -4.17 -10.56 -9.00
C CYS A 408 -2.69 -10.99 -9.12
N LEU A 409 -1.94 -11.01 -8.01
CA LEU A 409 -0.51 -11.35 -8.06
C LEU A 409 -0.26 -12.86 -7.96
N LEU A 410 -1.19 -13.63 -7.38
CA LEU A 410 -1.05 -15.08 -7.25
C LEU A 410 -0.87 -15.79 -8.61
N PRO A 411 -1.71 -15.56 -9.64
CA PRO A 411 -1.53 -16.23 -10.94
C PRO A 411 -0.19 -15.92 -11.59
N VAL A 412 0.29 -14.69 -11.45
CA VAL A 412 1.57 -14.22 -11.98
C VAL A 412 2.74 -14.94 -11.31
N LEU A 413 2.71 -15.03 -9.97
CA LEU A 413 3.72 -15.75 -9.19
C LEU A 413 3.67 -17.27 -9.42
N VAL A 414 2.48 -17.85 -9.61
CA VAL A 414 2.31 -19.25 -9.99
C VAL A 414 2.94 -19.51 -11.36
N ARG A 415 2.68 -18.65 -12.36
CA ARG A 415 3.26 -18.81 -13.70
C ARG A 415 4.78 -18.75 -13.67
N TYR A 416 5.34 -17.75 -12.98
CA TYR A 416 6.78 -17.63 -12.79
C TYR A 416 7.36 -18.91 -12.13
N THR A 417 6.75 -19.34 -11.02
CA THR A 417 7.22 -20.50 -10.23
C THR A 417 7.18 -21.80 -11.01
N LEU A 418 6.08 -22.03 -11.74
CA LEU A 418 5.90 -23.23 -12.57
C LEU A 418 7.00 -23.33 -13.64
N ILE A 419 7.20 -22.26 -14.41
CA ILE A 419 8.20 -22.23 -15.49
C ILE A 419 9.59 -22.40 -14.92
N ARG A 420 9.92 -21.68 -13.84
CA ARG A 420 11.19 -21.82 -13.13
C ARG A 420 11.42 -23.29 -12.71
N ASN A 421 10.42 -23.95 -12.13
CA ASN A 421 10.55 -25.34 -11.68
C ASN A 421 10.71 -26.33 -12.83
N GLN A 422 9.99 -26.14 -13.94
CA GLN A 422 10.16 -26.94 -15.15
C GLN A 422 11.59 -26.82 -15.70
N LEU A 423 12.15 -25.61 -15.73
CA LEU A 423 13.52 -25.39 -16.19
C LEU A 423 14.54 -26.02 -15.24
N LEU A 424 14.34 -25.93 -13.92
CA LEU A 424 15.20 -26.63 -12.96
C LEU A 424 15.13 -28.15 -13.12
N ALA A 425 13.95 -28.71 -13.38
CA ALA A 425 13.80 -30.13 -13.66
C ALA A 425 14.58 -30.55 -14.92
N GLN A 426 14.56 -29.74 -15.98
CA GLN A 426 15.36 -29.95 -17.20
C GLN A 426 16.87 -29.85 -16.94
N ILE A 427 17.32 -28.95 -16.07
CA ILE A 427 18.74 -28.87 -15.68
C ILE A 427 19.13 -30.14 -14.91
N LYS A 428 18.28 -30.60 -14.00
CA LYS A 428 18.51 -31.82 -13.20
C LYS A 428 18.56 -33.08 -14.06
N SER A 429 17.74 -33.19 -15.10
CA SER A 429 17.75 -34.33 -16.04
C SER A 429 18.87 -34.25 -17.08
N GLY A 430 19.51 -33.09 -17.25
CA GLY A 430 20.53 -32.85 -18.26
C GLY A 430 19.99 -32.33 -19.59
N ASP A 431 18.67 -32.17 -19.75
CA ASP A 431 18.03 -31.62 -20.96
C ASP A 431 18.32 -30.12 -21.17
N TYR A 432 18.81 -29.45 -20.13
CA TYR A 432 19.25 -28.06 -20.17
C TYR A 432 20.67 -27.94 -19.62
N ALA A 433 21.66 -28.28 -20.44
CA ALA A 433 23.07 -28.33 -20.03
C ALA A 433 23.90 -27.07 -20.35
N ALA A 434 23.39 -26.16 -21.20
CA ALA A 434 24.06 -24.92 -21.59
C ALA A 434 23.04 -23.83 -21.88
N SER A 435 23.46 -22.56 -21.82
CA SER A 435 22.60 -21.41 -22.14
C SER A 435 21.99 -21.54 -23.55
N ARG A 436 20.70 -21.25 -23.62
CA ARG A 436 19.87 -21.18 -24.82
C ARG A 436 19.80 -19.77 -25.40
N ASN A 437 20.60 -18.83 -24.87
CA ASN A 437 20.63 -17.41 -25.23
C ASN A 437 19.23 -16.76 -25.19
N VAL A 438 18.52 -16.97 -24.09
CA VAL A 438 17.17 -16.39 -23.92
C VAL A 438 17.29 -14.87 -23.86
N ALA A 439 16.49 -14.16 -24.67
CA ALA A 439 16.47 -12.71 -24.68
C ALA A 439 15.81 -12.16 -23.40
N LEU A 440 16.26 -10.98 -22.97
CA LEU A 440 15.60 -10.24 -21.90
C LEU A 440 14.19 -9.85 -22.35
N PRO A 441 13.12 -10.18 -21.59
CA PRO A 441 11.77 -9.71 -21.91
C PRO A 441 11.65 -8.19 -21.85
N ASP A 442 10.88 -7.64 -22.80
CA ASP A 442 10.54 -6.22 -22.83
C ASP A 442 9.22 -5.96 -22.09
N PHE A 443 9.31 -5.35 -20.90
CA PHE A 443 8.14 -4.99 -20.09
C PHE A 443 7.18 -4.04 -20.83
N ALA A 444 7.70 -3.15 -21.68
CA ALA A 444 6.87 -2.21 -22.44
C ALA A 444 6.11 -2.89 -23.58
N GLY A 445 6.73 -3.88 -24.24
CA GLY A 445 6.20 -4.60 -25.39
C GLY A 445 5.37 -5.84 -25.06
N THR A 446 5.22 -6.19 -23.78
CA THR A 446 4.53 -7.43 -23.40
C THR A 446 3.01 -7.30 -23.46
N LEU A 447 2.35 -8.37 -23.97
CA LEU A 447 0.91 -8.48 -24.14
C LEU A 447 0.15 -8.91 -22.87
N SER A 448 0.82 -9.45 -21.85
CA SER A 448 0.20 -9.85 -20.59
C SER A 448 1.22 -9.97 -19.45
N LEU A 449 0.80 -9.71 -18.21
CA LEU A 449 1.71 -9.76 -17.06
C LEU A 449 2.20 -11.19 -16.79
N THR A 450 1.35 -12.20 -17.01
CA THR A 450 1.75 -13.61 -16.87
C THR A 450 2.77 -14.05 -17.92
N ASP A 451 2.66 -13.55 -19.16
CA ASP A 451 3.65 -13.85 -20.21
C ASP A 451 4.99 -13.21 -19.88
N TYR A 452 4.98 -11.98 -19.37
CA TYR A 452 6.19 -11.32 -18.91
C TYR A 452 6.88 -12.13 -17.80
N ALA A 453 6.10 -12.58 -16.81
CA ALA A 453 6.60 -13.40 -15.71
C ALA A 453 7.22 -14.72 -16.18
N GLU A 454 6.58 -15.41 -17.14
CA GLU A 454 7.16 -16.60 -17.76
C GLU A 454 8.49 -16.30 -18.47
N GLN A 455 8.52 -15.28 -19.32
CA GLN A 455 9.71 -14.94 -20.09
C GLN A 455 10.86 -14.52 -19.17
N LEU A 456 10.54 -13.82 -18.08
CA LEU A 456 11.51 -13.46 -17.05
C LEU A 456 12.10 -14.69 -16.37
N ALA A 457 11.27 -15.68 -15.99
CA ALA A 457 11.75 -16.92 -15.40
C ALA A 457 12.72 -17.65 -16.34
N ARG A 458 12.39 -17.71 -17.65
CA ARG A 458 13.25 -18.30 -18.68
C ARG A 458 14.57 -17.55 -18.79
N TYR A 459 14.52 -16.22 -18.88
CA TYR A 459 15.70 -15.38 -18.96
C TYR A 459 16.60 -15.54 -17.73
N GLN A 460 16.05 -15.42 -16.52
CA GLN A 460 16.82 -15.47 -15.30
C GLN A 460 17.48 -16.84 -15.09
N ILE A 461 16.80 -17.96 -15.38
CA ILE A 461 17.43 -19.28 -15.35
C ILE A 461 18.55 -19.40 -16.40
N ASP A 462 18.34 -18.89 -17.62
CA ASP A 462 19.35 -18.95 -18.67
C ASP A 462 20.63 -18.22 -18.30
N GLN A 463 20.52 -17.06 -17.65
CA GLN A 463 21.68 -16.30 -17.14
C GLN A 463 22.49 -17.09 -16.09
N LEU A 464 21.86 -18.03 -15.38
CA LEU A 464 22.52 -18.86 -14.37
C LEU A 464 23.21 -20.10 -14.95
N MET A 465 23.06 -20.41 -16.24
CA MET A 465 23.72 -21.56 -16.87
C MET A 465 25.26 -21.45 -16.86
N ALA A 466 25.80 -20.24 -16.70
CA ALA A 466 27.23 -20.04 -16.46
C ALA A 466 27.71 -20.71 -15.15
N ILE A 467 26.84 -20.79 -14.12
CA ILE A 467 27.13 -21.48 -12.85
C ILE A 467 27.20 -22.99 -13.06
N VAL A 468 26.26 -23.55 -13.82
CA VAL A 468 26.23 -24.99 -14.17
C VAL A 468 27.50 -25.37 -14.94
N LYS A 469 27.86 -24.57 -15.95
CA LYS A 469 29.10 -24.76 -16.72
C LYS A 469 30.34 -24.68 -15.83
N ARG A 470 30.35 -23.76 -14.86
CA ARG A 470 31.46 -23.64 -13.91
C ARG A 470 31.56 -24.89 -13.02
N GLY A 471 30.44 -25.36 -12.49
CA GLY A 471 30.37 -26.59 -11.69
C GLY A 471 31.02 -27.77 -12.38
N LYS A 472 30.70 -27.96 -13.67
CA LYS A 472 31.31 -29.01 -14.48
C LYS A 472 32.82 -28.85 -14.61
N ASN A 473 33.29 -27.66 -14.98
CA ASN A 473 34.73 -27.40 -15.15
C ASN A 473 35.52 -27.58 -13.86
N ASP A 474 34.95 -27.16 -12.72
CA ASP A 474 35.61 -27.30 -11.42
C ASP A 474 35.62 -28.77 -10.97
N TYR A 475 34.56 -29.54 -11.26
CA TYR A 475 34.54 -30.99 -11.01
C TYR A 475 35.55 -31.75 -11.88
N ASP A 476 35.53 -31.52 -13.20
CA ASP A 476 36.48 -32.12 -14.15
C ASP A 476 37.93 -31.77 -13.79
N GLY A 477 38.15 -30.58 -13.21
CA GLY A 477 39.43 -30.08 -12.74
C GLY A 477 39.78 -30.43 -11.28
N LEU A 478 38.97 -31.22 -10.57
CA LEU A 478 39.15 -31.60 -9.16
C LEU A 478 39.27 -30.42 -8.17
N ASN A 479 38.62 -29.30 -8.48
CA ASN A 479 38.61 -28.05 -7.71
C ASN A 479 37.20 -27.64 -7.25
N GLN A 480 36.27 -28.60 -7.16
CA GLN A 480 34.88 -28.32 -6.83
C GLN A 480 34.70 -27.82 -5.39
N ALA A 481 33.77 -26.88 -5.20
CA ALA A 481 33.31 -26.52 -3.86
C ALA A 481 32.54 -27.69 -3.22
N GLY A 482 33.10 -28.27 -2.15
CA GLY A 482 32.45 -29.32 -1.36
C GLY A 482 31.46 -28.83 -0.30
N SER A 483 31.29 -27.51 -0.14
CA SER A 483 30.31 -26.95 0.80
C SER A 483 29.76 -25.62 0.30
N ILE A 484 28.60 -25.22 0.83
CA ILE A 484 28.00 -23.90 0.54
C ILE A 484 28.92 -22.75 0.97
N SER A 485 29.71 -22.92 2.03
CA SER A 485 30.69 -21.92 2.49
C SER A 485 31.80 -21.73 1.46
N ALA A 486 32.36 -22.84 0.95
CA ALA A 486 33.36 -22.81 -0.11
C ALA A 486 32.79 -22.20 -1.40
N PHE A 487 31.56 -22.57 -1.78
CA PHE A 487 30.87 -21.97 -2.93
C PHE A 487 30.64 -20.46 -2.76
N ASN A 488 30.20 -20.01 -1.59
CA ASN A 488 30.05 -18.59 -1.28
C ASN A 488 31.38 -17.83 -1.42
N HIS A 489 32.49 -18.44 -1.00
CA HIS A 489 33.81 -17.87 -1.21
C HIS A 489 34.16 -17.78 -2.70
N LEU A 490 33.89 -18.82 -3.49
CA LEU A 490 34.09 -18.80 -4.95
C LEU A 490 33.32 -17.66 -5.61
N MET A 491 32.03 -17.50 -5.30
CA MET A 491 31.18 -16.43 -5.83
C MET A 491 31.69 -15.03 -5.51
N ARG A 492 32.42 -14.86 -4.41
CA ARG A 492 32.96 -13.55 -3.98
C ARG A 492 34.35 -13.25 -4.54
N VAL A 493 35.20 -14.26 -4.65
CA VAL A 493 36.63 -14.08 -4.92
C VAL A 493 36.98 -14.34 -6.38
N VAL A 494 36.32 -15.27 -7.06
CA VAL A 494 36.64 -15.64 -8.44
C VAL A 494 35.99 -14.63 -9.41
N PRO A 495 36.77 -13.88 -10.22
CA PRO A 495 36.23 -12.84 -11.09
C PRO A 495 35.13 -13.32 -12.04
N LYS A 496 35.32 -14.50 -12.66
CA LYS A 496 34.35 -15.12 -13.57
C LYS A 496 33.02 -15.50 -12.90
N MET A 497 33.01 -15.75 -11.60
CA MET A 497 31.79 -16.05 -10.83
C MET A 497 31.12 -14.77 -10.37
N ARG A 498 31.92 -13.79 -9.94
CA ARG A 498 31.42 -12.46 -9.55
C ARG A 498 30.73 -11.73 -10.71
N THR A 499 31.13 -11.98 -11.96
CA THR A 499 30.47 -11.42 -13.14
C THR A 499 29.08 -12.02 -13.41
N ILE A 500 28.78 -13.22 -12.90
CA ILE A 500 27.46 -13.83 -13.06
C ILE A 500 26.43 -13.05 -12.24
N ASN A 501 26.79 -12.66 -11.00
CA ASN A 501 26.01 -11.71 -10.24
C ASN A 501 26.89 -10.87 -9.31
N PRO A 502 27.14 -9.58 -9.66
CA PRO A 502 27.96 -8.68 -8.84
C PRO A 502 27.40 -8.44 -7.43
N ASN A 503 26.08 -8.61 -7.24
CA ASN A 503 25.36 -8.35 -6.00
C ASN A 503 25.13 -9.62 -5.15
N TYR A 504 25.81 -10.74 -5.46
CA TYR A 504 25.65 -12.02 -4.76
C TYR A 504 25.69 -11.92 -3.23
N ALA A 505 26.50 -11.01 -2.67
CA ALA A 505 26.62 -10.84 -1.23
C ALA A 505 25.28 -10.47 -0.56
N GLY A 506 24.46 -9.64 -1.22
CA GLY A 506 23.19 -9.14 -0.70
C GLY A 506 22.02 -10.11 -0.82
N MET A 507 22.16 -11.21 -1.57
CA MET A 507 21.07 -12.15 -1.82
C MET A 507 20.60 -12.90 -0.57
N SER A 508 19.35 -13.35 -0.63
CA SER A 508 18.74 -14.23 0.35
C SER A 508 19.50 -15.56 0.50
N LYS A 509 19.31 -16.22 1.65
CA LYS A 509 19.89 -17.55 1.88
C LYS A 509 19.33 -18.59 0.89
N GLN A 510 18.06 -18.47 0.51
CA GLN A 510 17.39 -19.40 -0.39
C GLN A 510 17.95 -19.30 -1.82
N THR A 511 18.18 -18.08 -2.30
CA THR A 511 18.81 -17.82 -3.61
C THR A 511 20.24 -18.35 -3.66
N LYS A 512 21.03 -18.12 -2.61
CA LYS A 512 22.39 -18.66 -2.51
C LYS A 512 22.41 -20.19 -2.52
N LYS A 513 21.45 -20.81 -1.82
CA LYS A 513 21.25 -22.27 -1.82
C LYS A 513 20.91 -22.79 -3.23
N LEU A 514 20.06 -22.07 -3.98
CA LEU A 514 19.76 -22.40 -5.36
C LEU A 514 20.98 -22.29 -6.28
N TYR A 515 21.77 -21.23 -6.15
CA TYR A 515 22.98 -21.06 -6.96
C TYR A 515 23.95 -22.22 -6.70
N TYR A 516 24.10 -22.64 -5.43
CA TYR A 516 24.92 -23.80 -5.10
C TYR A 516 24.33 -25.12 -5.64
N TRP A 517 23.00 -25.27 -5.62
CA TRP A 517 22.33 -26.40 -6.26
C TRP A 517 22.59 -26.44 -7.78
N LEU A 518 22.48 -25.31 -8.47
CA LEU A 518 22.79 -25.20 -9.90
C LEU A 518 24.25 -25.55 -10.18
N TYR A 519 25.18 -25.08 -9.33
CA TYR A 519 26.59 -25.44 -9.42
C TYR A 519 26.80 -26.96 -9.30
N GLN A 520 26.14 -27.63 -8.34
CA GLN A 520 26.24 -29.07 -8.18
C GLN A 520 25.53 -29.87 -9.28
N SER A 521 24.51 -29.30 -9.93
CA SER A 521 23.65 -30.03 -10.87
C SER A 521 24.41 -30.76 -11.99
N SER A 522 25.53 -30.21 -12.45
CA SER A 522 26.33 -30.79 -13.54
C SER A 522 27.14 -32.03 -13.16
N PHE A 523 27.33 -32.31 -11.87
CA PHE A 523 28.08 -33.46 -11.35
C PHE A 523 27.32 -34.15 -10.21
N ALA A 524 26.02 -33.85 -10.05
CA ALA A 524 25.21 -34.34 -8.95
C ALA A 524 25.09 -35.88 -8.94
N SER A 525 25.16 -36.52 -10.11
CA SER A 525 25.18 -37.99 -10.23
C SER A 525 26.37 -38.63 -9.54
N ASP A 526 27.48 -37.90 -9.46
CA ASP A 526 28.80 -38.43 -9.10
C ASP A 526 29.18 -38.13 -7.63
N ILE A 527 28.28 -37.46 -6.89
CA ILE A 527 28.40 -37.18 -5.45
C ILE A 527 27.33 -37.95 -4.65
N ALA A 528 27.68 -38.28 -3.40
CA ALA A 528 26.81 -39.05 -2.52
C ALA A 528 25.49 -38.30 -2.24
N PRO A 529 24.34 -38.98 -2.13
CA PRO A 529 23.03 -38.34 -1.91
C PRO A 529 22.96 -37.39 -0.71
N GLU A 530 23.72 -37.67 0.35
CA GLU A 530 23.87 -36.88 1.57
C GLU A 530 24.60 -35.55 1.36
N ASP A 531 25.52 -35.48 0.38
CA ASP A 531 26.31 -34.30 0.05
C ASP A 531 25.64 -33.39 -1.00
N ARG A 532 24.53 -33.87 -1.58
CA ARG A 532 23.73 -33.12 -2.55
C ARG A 532 22.91 -32.07 -1.83
N VAL A 533 22.98 -30.84 -2.34
CA VAL A 533 22.04 -29.78 -1.97
C VAL A 533 20.64 -30.22 -2.37
N LYS A 534 19.69 -30.12 -1.44
CA LYS A 534 18.27 -30.34 -1.69
C LYS A 534 17.57 -29.00 -1.71
N LEU A 535 16.82 -28.69 -2.76
CA LEU A 535 16.05 -27.44 -2.84
C LEU A 535 14.86 -27.48 -1.89
#